data_AF-E4U0T4-F1
#
_entry.id   AF-E4U0T4-F1
#
_cell.length_a   1.000
_cell.length_b   1.000
_cell.length_c   1.000
_cell.angle_alpha   90.00
_cell.angle_beta   90.00
_cell.angle_gamma   90.00
#
_symmetry.space_group_name_H-M   'P 1'
#
loop_
_entity.id
_entity.type
_entity.pdbx_description
1 polymer ?
#
loop_
_entity_poly.entity_id
_entity_poly.type
_entity_poly.pdbx_seq_one_letter_code
_entity_poly.pdbx_strand_id
1 'polypeptide(L)'
;MSLLELAPARCVRALSINSICSHCADVCPTNAINLSARLPSINQSLCVGCAGCVAVCPSEALGLDDFNPTEFFFSMASDAENVVSCQKNLPCIAALSVEHLISLCSLKKGLVLDTGHCNSCEIGDKVLEMMEGRIQSTNYLLEAIEIDERVVCEKIAYSSGETNEPKERRDFFKTFHLRGIAKVKHDFEKEVQSTTDEFIEAHIDSSHTQELRTKKITDRRKLFFTALKRVEKPSRFHVVDSSMIDFTSQKIMDEAKCTACQMCYRVCPTAALTSDMRNSKIDFDPFLCVKCHLCHDVCESDAISVSTSYNLTEWFEPKVQNLITYTVRRCDECDGLFSSVGGEKICHRCQLEEEEALELWGLNK
;
A
#
# COMPACT_ATOMS: atom_id res chain seq x y z
N MET A 1 20.02 19.31 2.87
CA MET A 1 18.55 19.31 3.04
C MET A 1 18.09 18.08 2.29
N SER A 2 17.48 17.11 2.97
CA SER A 2 17.03 15.86 2.36
C SER A 2 16.03 16.18 1.26
N LEU A 3 16.24 15.66 0.06
CA LEU A 3 15.36 15.87 -1.07
C LEU A 3 14.30 14.78 -1.11
N LEU A 4 13.04 15.19 -1.17
CA LEU A 4 11.93 14.27 -1.41
C LEU A 4 11.84 14.00 -2.91
N GLU A 5 11.97 12.75 -3.30
CA GLU A 5 11.93 12.29 -4.69
C GLU A 5 10.60 11.62 -5.01
N LEU A 6 10.12 11.83 -6.25
CA LEU A 6 8.96 11.14 -6.82
C LEU A 6 9.43 10.26 -7.98
N ALA A 7 9.09 8.98 -7.93
CA ALA A 7 9.21 8.03 -9.05
C ALA A 7 7.87 8.00 -9.82
N PRO A 8 7.73 8.73 -10.94
CA PRO A 8 6.43 8.91 -11.59
C PRO A 8 5.83 7.59 -12.08
N ALA A 9 6.67 6.65 -12.52
CA ALA A 9 6.25 5.32 -12.99
C ALA A 9 5.53 4.47 -11.91
N ARG A 10 5.67 4.81 -10.63
CA ARG A 10 4.97 4.14 -9.52
C ARG A 10 3.75 4.92 -9.04
N CYS A 11 3.61 6.20 -9.38
CA CYS A 11 2.52 7.04 -8.88
C CYS A 11 1.21 6.69 -9.57
N VAL A 12 0.16 6.36 -8.81
CA VAL A 12 -1.15 6.00 -9.39
C VAL A 12 -1.81 7.12 -10.20
N ARG A 13 -1.52 8.39 -9.88
CA ARG A 13 -1.93 9.55 -10.69
C ARG A 13 -1.22 9.65 -12.04
N ALA A 14 -0.02 9.06 -12.15
CA ALA A 14 0.65 8.89 -13.43
C ALA A 14 -0.01 7.76 -14.23
N LEU A 15 -0.39 6.67 -13.57
CA LEU A 15 -0.97 5.48 -14.22
C LEU A 15 -2.39 5.70 -14.76
N SER A 16 -3.21 6.50 -14.09
CA SER A 16 -4.55 6.86 -14.58
C SER A 16 -4.84 8.34 -14.38
N ILE A 17 -5.48 8.95 -15.38
CA ILE A 17 -6.00 10.32 -15.29
C ILE A 17 -7.18 10.42 -14.32
N ASN A 18 -7.90 9.32 -14.08
CA ASN A 18 -9.05 9.30 -13.17
C ASN A 18 -8.62 9.15 -11.71
N SER A 19 -7.33 8.96 -11.43
CA SER A 19 -6.90 8.71 -10.06
C SER A 19 -7.12 9.93 -9.17
N ILE A 20 -7.88 9.73 -8.09
CA ILE A 20 -8.17 10.77 -7.10
C ILE A 20 -7.23 10.74 -5.89
N CYS A 21 -6.22 9.86 -5.89
CA CYS A 21 -5.32 9.65 -4.76
C CYS A 21 -4.68 10.96 -4.27
N SER A 22 -4.80 11.22 -2.96
CA SER A 22 -4.31 12.42 -2.28
C SER A 22 -3.41 12.17 -1.06
N HIS A 23 -3.19 10.91 -0.69
CA HIS A 23 -2.54 10.51 0.57
C HIS A 23 -1.27 11.30 0.93
N CYS A 24 -0.37 11.51 -0.04
CA CYS A 24 0.89 12.22 0.20
C CYS A 24 0.71 13.71 0.54
N ALA A 25 -0.29 14.37 -0.05
CA ALA A 25 -0.61 15.76 0.26
C ALA A 25 -1.35 15.87 1.59
N ASP A 26 -2.33 14.99 1.82
CA ASP A 26 -3.16 14.98 3.04
C ASP A 26 -2.31 14.77 4.30
N VAL A 27 -1.27 13.93 4.22
CA VAL A 27 -0.37 13.64 5.35
C VAL A 27 0.70 14.72 5.56
N CYS A 28 0.89 15.65 4.62
CA CYS A 28 2.04 16.56 4.63
C CYS A 28 1.84 17.67 5.68
N PRO A 29 2.62 17.70 6.78
CA PRO A 29 2.37 18.66 7.86
C PRO A 29 2.66 20.11 7.45
N THR A 30 3.51 20.32 6.45
CA THR A 30 3.93 21.63 5.94
C THR A 30 3.29 22.04 4.63
N ASN A 31 2.35 21.24 4.09
CA ASN A 31 1.74 21.46 2.78
C ASN A 31 2.76 21.61 1.64
N ALA A 32 3.90 20.91 1.72
CA ALA A 32 4.94 20.94 0.70
C ALA A 32 4.54 20.23 -0.60
N ILE A 33 3.48 19.41 -0.59
CA ILE A 33 3.03 18.62 -1.74
C ILE A 33 1.71 19.20 -2.27
N ASN A 34 1.69 19.56 -3.55
CA ASN A 34 0.53 20.13 -4.23
C ASN A 34 0.03 19.20 -5.35
N LEU A 35 -1.29 19.03 -5.45
CA LEU A 35 -1.96 18.13 -6.40
C LEU A 35 -2.82 18.86 -7.45
N SER A 36 -2.57 20.15 -7.69
CA SER A 36 -3.26 20.94 -8.73
C SER A 36 -3.01 20.42 -10.14
N ALA A 37 -1.86 19.77 -10.35
CA ALA A 37 -1.53 19.06 -11.58
C ALA A 37 -1.80 17.56 -11.46
N ARG A 38 -1.64 16.84 -12.58
CA ARG A 38 -1.74 15.38 -12.60
C ARG A 38 -0.73 14.73 -11.64
N LEU A 39 0.54 15.12 -11.71
CA LEU A 39 1.58 14.60 -10.82
C LEU A 39 1.75 15.46 -9.57
N PRO A 40 2.10 14.88 -8.41
CA PRO A 40 2.46 15.64 -7.23
C PRO A 40 3.62 16.59 -7.50
N SER A 41 3.40 17.88 -7.22
CA SER A 41 4.46 18.89 -7.22
C SER A 41 5.00 19.06 -5.80
N ILE A 42 6.32 18.99 -5.64
CA ILE A 42 6.98 19.03 -4.32
C ILE A 42 7.75 20.34 -4.19
N ASN A 43 7.37 21.17 -3.21
CA ASN A 43 8.13 22.33 -2.79
C ASN A 43 9.21 21.93 -1.78
N GLN A 44 10.44 21.77 -2.26
CA GLN A 44 11.57 21.35 -1.42
C GLN A 44 11.92 22.35 -0.31
N SER A 45 11.59 23.65 -0.47
CA SER A 45 11.83 24.65 0.56
C SER A 45 10.86 24.56 1.75
N LEU A 46 9.67 23.99 1.54
CA LEU A 46 8.69 23.71 2.60
C LEU A 46 8.83 22.29 3.16
N CYS A 47 9.51 21.39 2.45
CA CYS A 47 9.70 20.01 2.88
C CYS A 47 10.69 19.95 4.04
N VAL A 48 10.26 19.37 5.17
CA VAL A 48 11.10 19.18 6.36
C VAL A 48 11.70 17.78 6.45
N GLY A 49 11.54 16.94 5.41
CA GLY A 49 12.13 15.60 5.35
C GLY A 49 11.55 14.61 6.37
N CYS A 50 10.32 14.78 6.87
CA CYS A 50 9.74 13.90 7.89
C CYS A 50 9.32 12.50 7.38
N ALA A 51 9.39 12.26 6.06
CA ALA A 51 9.00 11.01 5.40
C ALA A 51 7.54 10.55 5.62
N GLY A 52 6.64 11.39 6.14
CA GLY A 52 5.22 11.03 6.31
C GLY A 52 4.53 10.61 5.02
N CYS A 53 4.84 11.31 3.92
CA CYS A 53 4.33 11.01 2.58
C CYS A 53 4.90 9.70 2.00
N VAL A 54 6.13 9.32 2.38
CA VAL A 54 6.74 8.03 2.03
C VAL A 54 5.97 6.90 2.72
N ALA A 55 5.65 7.08 4.01
CA ALA A 55 4.93 6.10 4.81
C ALA A 55 3.50 5.81 4.30
N VAL A 56 2.78 6.80 3.78
CA VAL A 56 1.39 6.62 3.29
C VAL A 56 1.29 6.27 1.81
N CYS A 57 2.37 6.38 1.03
CA CYS A 57 2.29 6.14 -0.40
C CYS A 57 1.98 4.65 -0.65
N PRO A 58 0.83 4.28 -1.23
CA PRO A 58 0.43 2.87 -1.38
C PRO A 58 1.34 2.11 -2.34
N SER A 59 1.82 2.80 -3.37
CA SER A 59 2.70 2.23 -4.40
C SER A 59 4.19 2.54 -4.21
N GLU A 60 4.55 3.19 -3.08
CA GLU A 60 5.91 3.64 -2.74
C GLU A 60 6.55 4.46 -3.87
N ALA A 61 5.79 5.40 -4.42
CA ALA A 61 6.27 6.33 -5.44
C ALA A 61 7.14 7.46 -4.86
N LEU A 62 7.15 7.66 -3.55
CA LEU A 62 7.92 8.71 -2.88
C LEU A 62 9.07 8.11 -2.07
N GLY A 63 10.21 8.79 -2.03
CA GLY A 63 11.39 8.42 -1.25
C GLY A 63 12.18 9.63 -0.79
N LEU A 64 13.01 9.46 0.23
CA LEU A 64 14.03 10.45 0.62
C LEU A 64 15.40 9.99 0.11
N ASP A 65 16.24 10.94 -0.26
CA ASP A 65 17.61 10.69 -0.72
C ASP A 65 18.56 10.18 0.38
N ASP A 66 18.32 10.57 1.63
CA ASP A 66 19.18 10.24 2.79
C ASP A 66 18.54 9.29 3.80
N PHE A 67 17.33 8.79 3.53
CA PHE A 67 16.63 7.84 4.39
C PHE A 67 15.92 6.76 3.59
N ASN A 68 16.23 5.50 3.92
CA ASN A 68 15.59 4.33 3.33
C ASN A 68 14.83 3.54 4.42
N PRO A 69 13.48 3.45 4.34
CA PRO A 69 12.67 2.71 5.32
C PRO A 69 13.05 1.24 5.47
N THR A 70 13.47 0.59 4.38
CA THR A 70 13.89 -0.82 4.37
C THR A 70 15.20 -1.02 5.14
N GLU A 71 16.18 -0.14 4.94
CA GLU A 71 17.45 -0.20 5.68
C GLU A 71 17.23 0.10 7.16
N PHE A 72 16.39 1.10 7.47
CA PHE A 72 15.97 1.38 8.83
C PHE A 72 15.32 0.16 9.49
N PHE A 73 14.39 -0.51 8.80
CA PHE A 73 13.71 -1.69 9.32
C PHE A 73 14.70 -2.78 9.74
N PHE A 74 15.71 -3.08 8.91
CA PHE A 74 16.73 -4.08 9.26
C PHE A 74 17.62 -3.67 10.41
N SER A 75 18.03 -2.41 10.42
CA SER A 75 18.80 -1.87 11.54
C SER A 75 18.02 -2.00 12.84
N MET A 76 16.73 -1.66 12.84
CA MET A 76 15.88 -1.76 14.03
C MET A 76 15.57 -3.19 14.45
N ALA A 77 15.30 -4.09 13.49
CA ALA A 77 15.05 -5.50 13.78
C ALA A 77 16.26 -6.17 14.46
N SER A 78 17.47 -5.65 14.22
CA SER A 78 18.73 -6.18 14.77
C SER A 78 19.24 -5.41 16.00
N ASP A 79 18.70 -4.22 16.28
CA ASP A 79 19.06 -3.41 17.46
C ASP A 79 18.67 -4.19 18.73
N ALA A 80 19.39 -4.02 19.82
CA ALA A 80 19.01 -4.56 21.12
C ALA A 80 17.86 -3.74 21.74
N GLU A 81 17.81 -2.44 21.45
CA GLU A 81 16.78 -1.54 21.97
C GLU A 81 15.52 -1.54 21.10
N ASN A 82 14.37 -1.28 21.72
CA ASN A 82 13.06 -1.21 21.05
C ASN A 82 12.58 0.25 20.87
N VAL A 83 13.50 1.22 21.02
CA VAL A 83 13.17 2.65 21.00
C VAL A 83 13.43 3.24 19.62
N VAL A 84 12.40 3.89 19.09
CA VAL A 84 12.32 4.58 17.80
C VAL A 84 12.25 6.08 18.07
N SER A 85 13.25 6.85 17.62
CA SER A 85 13.32 8.29 17.90
C SER A 85 13.86 9.08 16.71
N CYS A 86 13.30 10.28 16.53
CA CYS A 86 13.76 11.25 15.53
C CYS A 86 15.19 11.79 15.78
N GLN A 87 15.75 11.53 16.96
CA GLN A 87 17.13 11.87 17.33
C GLN A 87 18.03 10.63 17.46
N LYS A 88 17.52 9.44 17.10
CA LYS A 88 18.25 8.17 17.25
C LYS A 88 18.40 7.40 15.95
N ASN A 89 17.35 7.21 15.15
CA ASN A 89 17.39 6.16 14.11
C ASN A 89 16.60 6.45 12.84
N LEU A 90 15.82 7.52 12.80
CA LEU A 90 15.01 7.89 11.64
C LEU A 90 14.71 9.40 11.65
N PRO A 91 14.28 10.00 10.53
CA PRO A 91 14.07 11.46 10.46
C PRO A 91 12.89 11.94 11.30
N CYS A 92 11.79 11.18 11.32
CA CYS A 92 10.59 11.48 12.11
C CYS A 92 9.71 10.23 12.22
N ILE A 93 9.06 10.00 13.38
CA ILE A 93 8.18 8.83 13.59
C ILE A 93 7.07 8.71 12.53
N ALA A 94 6.74 9.82 11.87
CA ALA A 94 5.88 9.89 10.69
C ALA A 94 6.31 8.97 9.53
N ALA A 95 7.59 8.61 9.45
CA ALA A 95 8.16 7.70 8.48
C ALA A 95 7.63 6.26 8.57
N LEU A 96 6.97 5.90 9.68
CA LEU A 96 6.49 4.54 9.94
C LEU A 96 5.01 4.40 9.60
N SER A 97 4.71 3.47 8.69
CA SER A 97 3.33 3.04 8.40
C SER A 97 2.85 1.99 9.40
N VAL A 98 1.55 1.65 9.33
CA VAL A 98 0.97 0.55 10.12
C VAL A 98 1.69 -0.77 9.86
N GLU A 99 2.09 -1.08 8.61
CA GLU A 99 2.85 -2.30 8.31
C GLU A 99 4.19 -2.33 9.04
N HIS A 100 4.94 -1.22 9.05
CA HIS A 100 6.21 -1.14 9.75
C HIS A 100 6.03 -1.32 11.26
N LEU A 101 5.00 -0.69 11.83
CA LEU A 101 4.72 -0.74 13.26
C LEU A 101 4.32 -2.15 13.70
N ILE A 102 3.42 -2.83 12.99
CA ILE A 102 3.06 -4.24 13.26
C ILE A 102 4.33 -5.10 13.19
N SER A 103 5.04 -5.02 12.07
CA SER A 103 6.22 -5.86 11.80
C SER A 103 7.31 -5.71 12.84
N LEU A 104 7.69 -4.47 13.19
CA LEU A 104 8.72 -4.20 14.18
C LEU A 104 8.25 -4.59 15.58
N CYS A 105 7.01 -4.29 15.95
CA CYS A 105 6.46 -4.66 17.26
C CYS A 105 6.48 -6.18 17.46
N SER A 106 6.06 -6.94 16.45
CA SER A 106 6.10 -8.41 16.47
C SER A 106 7.52 -8.96 16.60
N LEU A 107 8.48 -8.45 15.83
CA LEU A 107 9.86 -8.95 15.86
C LEU A 107 10.61 -8.57 17.15
N LYS A 108 10.30 -7.41 17.71
CA LYS A 108 11.01 -6.84 18.85
C LYS A 108 10.34 -7.13 20.20
N LYS A 109 9.15 -7.75 20.18
CA LYS A 109 8.29 -7.97 21.35
C LYS A 109 7.98 -6.64 22.05
N GLY A 110 7.40 -5.73 21.28
CA GLY A 110 7.04 -4.39 21.71
C GLY A 110 7.89 -3.31 21.05
N LEU A 111 7.31 -2.12 20.88
CA LEU A 111 7.98 -0.99 20.23
C LEU A 111 7.64 0.31 20.95
N VAL A 112 8.66 1.11 21.27
CA VAL A 112 8.49 2.40 21.92
C VAL A 112 8.79 3.53 20.95
N LEU A 113 7.81 4.39 20.71
CA LEU A 113 7.97 5.60 19.92
C LEU A 113 8.29 6.77 20.86
N ASP A 114 9.50 7.32 20.74
CA ASP A 114 9.92 8.48 21.50
C ASP A 114 9.25 9.75 20.95
N THR A 115 8.39 10.34 21.77
CA THR A 115 7.65 11.58 21.50
C THR A 115 8.19 12.79 22.25
N GLY A 116 9.29 12.65 22.99
CA GLY A 116 9.81 13.69 23.87
C GLY A 116 10.17 15.00 23.15
N HIS A 117 10.54 14.92 21.87
CA HIS A 117 10.85 16.09 21.03
C HIS A 117 9.67 16.63 20.22
N CYS A 118 8.51 15.97 20.25
CA CYS A 118 7.37 16.38 19.41
C CYS A 118 6.78 17.71 19.88
N ASN A 119 6.69 17.94 21.19
CA ASN A 119 6.10 19.16 21.76
C ASN A 119 6.83 20.46 21.36
N SER A 120 8.12 20.38 21.01
CA SER A 120 8.94 21.53 20.59
C SER A 120 9.22 21.55 19.09
N CYS A 121 8.66 20.59 18.33
CA CYS A 121 8.85 20.48 16.90
C CYS A 121 7.73 21.21 16.14
N GLU A 122 8.07 21.98 15.11
CA GLU A 122 7.11 22.74 14.30
C GLU A 122 6.01 21.88 13.64
N ILE A 123 6.30 20.60 13.38
CA ILE A 123 5.35 19.64 12.80
C ILE A 123 4.79 18.67 13.84
N GLY A 124 5.16 18.82 15.11
CA GLY A 124 4.92 17.86 16.19
C GLY A 124 3.46 17.50 16.38
N ASP A 125 2.60 18.50 16.54
CA ASP A 125 1.16 18.30 16.81
C ASP A 125 0.48 17.47 15.71
N LYS A 126 0.70 17.85 14.44
CA LYS A 126 0.16 17.12 13.28
C LYS A 126 0.71 15.70 13.17
N VAL A 127 2.00 15.51 13.49
CA VAL A 127 2.60 14.17 13.48
C VAL A 127 2.01 13.32 14.59
N LEU A 128 1.82 13.85 15.80
CA LEU A 128 1.23 13.12 16.91
C LEU A 128 -0.22 12.71 16.63
N GLU A 129 -1.05 13.61 16.09
CA GLU A 129 -2.43 13.31 15.67
C GLU A 129 -2.48 12.17 14.65
N MET A 130 -1.65 12.24 13.61
CA MET A 130 -1.55 11.18 12.60
C MET A 130 -1.05 9.86 13.21
N MET A 131 -0.05 9.90 14.08
CA MET A 131 0.53 8.71 14.68
C MET A 131 -0.42 8.04 15.68
N GLU A 132 -1.26 8.81 16.38
CA GLU A 132 -2.30 8.27 17.25
C GLU A 132 -3.22 7.31 16.50
N GLY A 133 -3.73 7.73 15.33
CA GLY A 133 -4.55 6.87 14.47
C GLY A 133 -3.81 5.61 14.01
N ARG A 134 -2.55 5.73 13.57
CA ARG A 134 -1.74 4.56 13.16
C ARG A 134 -1.48 3.59 14.30
N ILE A 135 -1.15 4.09 15.49
CA ILE A 135 -0.90 3.28 16.68
C ILE A 135 -2.18 2.57 17.12
N GLN A 136 -3.33 3.25 17.07
CA GLN A 136 -4.62 2.66 17.36
C GLN A 136 -4.91 1.50 16.39
N SER A 137 -4.78 1.73 15.08
CA SER A 137 -4.91 0.68 14.05
C SER A 137 -3.94 -0.47 14.29
N THR A 138 -2.66 -0.18 14.52
CA THR A 138 -1.63 -1.19 14.77
C THR A 138 -1.97 -2.05 15.99
N ASN A 139 -2.24 -1.45 17.15
CA ASN A 139 -2.49 -2.19 18.38
C ASN A 139 -3.78 -3.01 18.30
N TYR A 140 -4.81 -2.47 17.62
CA TYR A 140 -6.03 -3.23 17.34
C TYR A 140 -5.74 -4.46 16.45
N LEU A 141 -4.93 -4.29 15.40
CA LEU A 141 -4.57 -5.38 14.49
C LEU A 141 -3.66 -6.42 15.16
N LEU A 142 -2.71 -6.01 16.00
CA LEU A 142 -1.85 -6.89 16.80
C LEU A 142 -2.68 -7.78 17.72
N GLU A 143 -3.64 -7.18 18.44
CA GLU A 143 -4.57 -7.90 19.30
C GLU A 143 -5.44 -8.89 18.49
N ALA A 144 -5.92 -8.47 17.31
CA ALA A 144 -6.72 -9.32 16.43
C ALA A 144 -5.94 -10.51 15.82
N ILE A 145 -4.61 -10.48 15.85
CA ILE A 145 -3.74 -11.60 15.46
C ILE A 145 -3.06 -12.26 16.67
N GLU A 146 -3.60 -12.06 17.88
CA GLU A 146 -3.15 -12.69 19.13
C GLU A 146 -1.69 -12.37 19.51
N ILE A 147 -1.24 -11.15 19.19
CA ILE A 147 0.05 -10.61 19.66
C ILE A 147 -0.21 -9.67 20.84
N ASP A 148 0.30 -10.04 22.01
CA ASP A 148 0.09 -9.30 23.27
C ASP A 148 0.91 -8.00 23.33
N GLU A 149 2.02 -7.93 22.60
CA GLU A 149 2.89 -6.77 22.61
C GLU A 149 2.27 -5.58 21.87
N ARG A 150 2.65 -4.37 22.31
CA ARG A 150 2.05 -3.12 21.84
C ARG A 150 3.09 -2.12 21.39
N VAL A 151 2.65 -1.24 20.50
CA VAL A 151 3.33 0.00 20.16
C VAL A 151 2.86 1.07 21.16
N VAL A 152 3.80 1.69 21.86
CA VAL A 152 3.50 2.73 22.86
C VAL A 152 4.29 4.00 22.59
N CYS A 153 3.74 5.13 23.02
CA CYS A 153 4.44 6.41 23.00
C CYS A 153 4.99 6.74 24.38
N GLU A 154 6.27 7.09 24.45
CA GLU A 154 6.91 7.57 25.68
C GLU A 154 7.63 8.89 25.44
N LYS A 155 7.73 9.73 26.47
CA LYS A 155 8.45 11.02 26.41
C LYS A 155 9.88 10.83 26.89
N ILE A 156 10.67 10.08 26.12
CA ILE A 156 12.06 9.78 26.46
C ILE A 156 12.95 11.00 26.20
N ALA A 157 12.66 11.74 25.12
CA ALA A 157 13.46 12.87 24.65
C ALA A 157 14.92 12.47 24.42
N TYR A 158 15.13 11.38 23.67
CA TYR A 158 16.45 10.82 23.42
C TYR A 158 17.43 11.89 22.93
N SER A 159 18.57 11.99 23.59
CA SER A 159 19.69 12.82 23.15
C SER A 159 20.94 11.96 23.15
N SER A 160 21.62 11.82 22.01
CA SER A 160 22.94 11.19 21.97
C SER A 160 23.89 11.98 22.88
N GLY A 161 24.45 11.36 23.92
CA GLY A 161 25.29 12.03 24.93
C GLY A 161 26.44 12.87 24.33
N GLU A 162 26.67 14.02 24.96
CA GLU A 162 27.81 14.96 24.87
C GLU A 162 28.31 15.36 23.47
N THR A 163 27.75 16.45 22.95
CA THR A 163 28.53 17.55 22.34
C THR A 163 27.63 18.79 22.30
N ASN A 164 28.12 19.88 22.89
CA ASN A 164 27.43 21.18 23.04
C ASN A 164 27.42 21.99 21.71
N GLU A 165 27.17 21.31 20.59
CA GLU A 165 26.96 21.94 19.29
C GLU A 165 25.57 21.56 18.77
N PRO A 166 24.79 22.51 18.22
CA PRO A 166 23.51 22.21 17.61
C PRO A 166 23.77 21.38 16.35
N LYS A 167 23.82 20.05 16.50
CA LYS A 167 23.87 19.14 15.36
C LYS A 167 22.59 19.35 14.58
N GLU A 168 22.69 19.90 13.37
CA GLU A 168 21.58 19.87 12.43
C GLU A 168 21.10 18.41 12.33
N ARG A 169 19.78 18.19 12.29
CA ARG A 169 19.08 16.89 12.16
C ARG A 169 19.64 15.91 11.10
N ARG A 170 20.60 16.34 10.29
CA ARG A 170 21.10 15.74 9.05
C ARG A 170 22.50 15.13 9.15
N ASP A 171 23.29 15.39 10.19
CA ASP A 171 24.63 14.79 10.31
C ASP A 171 24.61 13.33 10.80
N PHE A 172 23.44 12.84 11.20
CA PHE A 172 23.27 11.48 11.68
C PHE A 172 23.32 10.43 10.55
N PHE A 173 22.72 10.69 9.39
CA PHE A 173 22.58 9.69 8.32
C PHE A 173 23.85 9.44 7.49
N LYS A 174 24.87 10.30 7.62
CA LYS A 174 26.20 10.05 7.04
C LYS A 174 27.03 9.02 7.83
N THR A 175 26.58 8.67 9.03
CA THR A 175 27.35 7.88 10.00
C THR A 175 26.64 6.58 10.40
N PHE A 176 25.80 6.00 9.53
CA PHE A 176 25.38 4.61 9.71
C PHE A 176 26.52 3.69 9.27
N HIS A 177 27.17 3.06 10.25
CA HIS A 177 28.24 2.09 10.03
C HIS A 177 27.74 0.91 9.16
N LEU A 178 28.09 0.94 7.87
CA LEU A 178 27.91 -0.14 6.88
C LEU A 178 28.51 -1.51 7.31
N ARG A 179 29.34 -1.56 8.37
CA ARG A 179 30.02 -2.78 8.83
C ARG A 179 29.14 -3.55 9.81
N GLY A 180 28.25 -4.37 9.26
CA GLY A 180 27.41 -5.31 10.00
C GLY A 180 26.03 -5.48 9.36
N ILE A 181 25.47 -4.36 8.88
CA ILE A 181 24.17 -4.32 8.20
C ILE A 181 24.23 -5.08 6.86
N ALA A 182 25.33 -4.99 6.10
CA ALA A 182 25.41 -5.63 4.79
C ALA A 182 25.18 -7.15 4.83
N LYS A 183 25.66 -7.84 5.87
CA LYS A 183 25.47 -9.29 6.01
C LYS A 183 24.03 -9.64 6.44
N VAL A 184 23.49 -8.90 7.42
CA VAL A 184 22.11 -9.09 7.89
C VAL A 184 21.11 -8.75 6.78
N LYS A 185 21.35 -7.65 6.06
CA LYS A 185 20.60 -7.23 4.87
C LYS A 185 20.66 -8.30 3.79
N HIS A 186 21.82 -8.90 3.50
CA HIS A 186 21.95 -9.96 2.50
C HIS A 186 21.23 -11.27 2.89
N ASP A 187 21.37 -11.72 4.14
CA ASP A 187 20.71 -12.94 4.62
C ASP A 187 19.18 -12.75 4.68
N PHE A 188 18.71 -11.55 5.06
CA PHE A 188 17.29 -11.21 5.04
C PHE A 188 16.76 -10.92 3.64
N GLU A 189 17.50 -10.28 2.74
CA GLU A 189 17.12 -10.08 1.34
C GLU A 189 16.91 -11.42 0.65
N LYS A 190 17.73 -12.43 0.97
CA LYS A 190 17.50 -13.81 0.55
C LYS A 190 16.22 -14.39 1.13
N GLU A 191 15.94 -14.17 2.41
CA GLU A 191 14.70 -14.64 3.06
C GLU A 191 13.45 -13.94 2.50
N VAL A 192 13.52 -12.63 2.24
CA VAL A 192 12.51 -11.83 1.57
C VAL A 192 12.29 -12.32 0.16
N GLN A 193 13.36 -12.55 -0.59
CA GLN A 193 13.27 -13.03 -1.96
C GLN A 193 12.69 -14.43 -2.00
N SER A 194 13.18 -15.36 -1.18
CA SER A 194 12.62 -16.72 -1.01
C SER A 194 11.15 -16.67 -0.62
N THR A 195 10.79 -15.81 0.33
CA THR A 195 9.42 -15.63 0.78
C THR A 195 8.53 -15.07 -0.32
N THR A 196 9.02 -14.07 -1.03
CA THR A 196 8.34 -13.46 -2.17
C THR A 196 8.14 -14.48 -3.29
N ASP A 197 9.16 -15.29 -3.58
CA ASP A 197 9.13 -16.34 -4.59
C ASP A 197 8.17 -17.47 -4.20
N GLU A 198 8.18 -17.94 -2.95
CA GLU A 198 7.21 -18.92 -2.42
C GLU A 198 5.76 -18.41 -2.54
N PHE A 199 5.51 -17.15 -2.19
CA PHE A 199 4.18 -16.56 -2.34
C PHE A 199 3.80 -16.40 -3.81
N ILE A 200 4.73 -15.94 -4.66
CA ILE A 200 4.50 -15.81 -6.09
C ILE A 200 4.22 -17.17 -6.73
N GLU A 201 4.96 -18.22 -6.38
CA GLU A 201 4.77 -19.59 -6.85
C GLU A 201 3.43 -20.16 -6.37
N ALA A 202 3.02 -19.92 -5.11
CA ALA A 202 1.72 -20.33 -4.59
C ALA A 202 0.53 -19.62 -5.27
N HIS A 203 0.75 -18.42 -5.83
CA HIS A 203 -0.27 -17.57 -6.47
C HIS A 203 -0.15 -17.48 -8.00
N ILE A 204 0.73 -18.26 -8.64
CA ILE A 204 0.78 -18.45 -10.09
C ILE A 204 0.25 -19.86 -10.37
N ASP A 205 -1.03 -19.93 -10.73
CA ASP A 205 -1.55 -21.14 -11.37
C ASP A 205 -0.89 -21.28 -12.74
N SER A 206 -0.36 -22.46 -13.02
CA SER A 206 0.57 -22.72 -14.12
C SER A 206 -0.09 -22.61 -15.49
N SER A 207 -0.09 -21.43 -16.08
CA SER A 207 0.05 -21.17 -17.53
C SER A 207 -0.01 -19.67 -17.78
N HIS A 208 0.75 -19.16 -18.76
CA HIS A 208 0.81 -17.75 -19.24
C HIS A 208 2.06 -16.97 -18.79
N THR A 209 3.20 -17.45 -19.29
CA THR A 209 4.54 -16.91 -19.09
C THR A 209 4.85 -15.78 -20.09
N GLN A 210 4.66 -14.52 -19.71
CA GLN A 210 5.68 -13.44 -19.84
C GLN A 210 5.19 -12.09 -19.29
N GLU A 211 3.90 -11.76 -19.42
CA GLU A 211 3.34 -10.47 -18.96
C GLU A 211 2.94 -10.48 -17.47
N LEU A 212 2.58 -11.65 -16.92
CA LEU A 212 2.28 -11.87 -15.49
C LEU A 212 3.52 -11.82 -14.57
N ARG A 213 4.73 -11.72 -15.12
CA ARG A 213 6.00 -11.65 -14.36
C ARG A 213 6.27 -10.30 -13.70
N THR A 214 5.35 -9.35 -13.76
CA THR A 214 5.50 -8.04 -13.10
C THR A 214 4.53 -7.82 -11.95
N LYS A 215 4.18 -8.89 -11.21
CA LYS A 215 3.67 -8.76 -9.83
C LYS A 215 4.71 -8.00 -9.00
N LYS A 216 4.49 -6.69 -8.79
CA LYS A 216 5.37 -5.84 -7.98
C LYS A 216 4.79 -5.72 -6.59
N ILE A 217 5.29 -6.56 -5.69
CA ILE A 217 5.08 -6.38 -4.25
C ILE A 217 5.96 -5.22 -3.79
N THR A 218 5.37 -4.28 -3.07
CA THR A 218 6.08 -3.15 -2.45
C THR A 218 7.06 -3.65 -1.40
N ASP A 219 8.16 -2.96 -1.18
CA ASP A 219 9.18 -3.42 -0.23
C ASP A 219 8.60 -3.48 1.18
N ARG A 220 7.79 -2.49 1.56
CA ARG A 220 7.01 -2.48 2.80
C ARG A 220 6.13 -3.71 2.97
N ARG A 221 5.47 -4.17 1.89
CA ARG A 221 4.64 -5.37 1.96
C ARG A 221 5.46 -6.65 2.10
N LYS A 222 6.64 -6.70 1.49
CA LYS A 222 7.59 -7.81 1.71
C LYS A 222 8.04 -7.87 3.16
N LEU A 223 8.45 -6.74 3.74
CA LEU A 223 8.87 -6.64 5.15
C LEU A 223 7.75 -7.13 6.09
N PHE A 224 6.51 -6.71 5.80
CA PHE A 224 5.34 -7.13 6.55
C PHE A 224 5.16 -8.64 6.60
N PHE A 225 5.13 -9.29 5.44
CA PHE A 225 4.94 -10.74 5.41
C PHE A 225 6.14 -11.53 5.93
N THR A 226 7.37 -11.03 5.73
CA THR A 226 8.54 -11.67 6.34
C THR A 226 8.50 -11.60 7.86
N ALA A 227 8.03 -10.48 8.44
CA ALA A 227 7.82 -10.40 9.88
C ALA A 227 6.70 -11.35 10.35
N LEU A 228 5.58 -11.41 9.63
CA LEU A 228 4.46 -12.29 9.98
C LEU A 228 4.80 -13.79 9.88
N LYS A 229 5.73 -14.20 9.00
CA LYS A 229 6.21 -15.60 8.96
C LYS A 229 6.93 -16.04 10.25
N ARG A 230 7.38 -15.08 11.07
CA ARG A 230 8.13 -15.33 12.31
C ARG A 230 7.26 -15.26 13.56
N VAL A 231 5.98 -14.92 13.42
CA VAL A 231 5.00 -14.99 14.52
C VAL A 231 4.21 -16.29 14.44
N GLU A 232 3.68 -16.73 15.57
CA GLU A 232 2.77 -17.87 15.60
C GLU A 232 1.46 -17.50 14.88
N LYS A 233 0.87 -18.47 14.18
CA LYS A 233 -0.45 -18.28 13.58
C LYS A 233 -1.47 -18.14 14.72
N PRO A 234 -2.40 -17.16 14.65
CA PRO A 234 -3.43 -17.01 15.66
C PRO A 234 -4.35 -18.24 15.68
N SER A 235 -4.89 -18.54 16.86
CA SER A 235 -5.82 -19.66 17.06
C SER A 235 -7.12 -19.47 16.26
N ARG A 236 -7.50 -18.21 16.01
CA ARG A 236 -8.65 -17.84 15.19
C ARG A 236 -8.32 -16.64 14.30
N PHE A 237 -8.77 -16.70 13.05
CA PHE A 237 -8.75 -15.53 12.17
C PHE A 237 -9.97 -14.64 12.40
N HIS A 238 -9.72 -13.39 12.76
CA HIS A 238 -10.76 -12.38 12.94
C HIS A 238 -11.10 -11.67 11.64
N VAL A 239 -12.36 -11.29 11.50
CA VAL A 239 -12.81 -10.32 10.50
C VAL A 239 -12.88 -8.98 11.19
N VAL A 240 -12.15 -8.00 10.66
CA VAL A 240 -12.01 -6.67 11.26
C VAL A 240 -12.67 -5.60 10.40
N ASP A 241 -12.92 -4.44 10.99
CA ASP A 241 -13.40 -3.27 10.26
C ASP A 241 -12.33 -2.76 9.28
N SER A 242 -12.72 -2.48 8.03
CA SER A 242 -11.77 -2.08 6.98
C SER A 242 -11.19 -0.68 7.16
N SER A 243 -11.77 0.15 8.03
CA SER A 243 -11.20 1.43 8.45
C SER A 243 -9.93 1.27 9.29
N MET A 244 -9.77 0.12 9.96
CA MET A 244 -8.59 -0.17 10.78
C MET A 244 -7.38 -0.61 9.96
N ILE A 245 -7.54 -0.88 8.65
CA ILE A 245 -6.47 -1.32 7.74
C ILE A 245 -6.30 -0.29 6.63
N ASP A 246 -5.23 0.48 6.64
CA ASP A 246 -4.95 1.52 5.64
C ASP A 246 -4.14 1.03 4.43
N PHE A 247 -3.50 -0.13 4.52
CA PHE A 247 -2.55 -0.61 3.50
C PHE A 247 -3.06 -1.69 2.55
N THR A 248 -4.15 -2.39 2.88
CA THR A 248 -4.79 -3.39 2.00
C THR A 248 -6.32 -3.31 2.13
N SER A 249 -7.05 -4.03 1.28
CA SER A 249 -8.51 -4.05 1.33
C SER A 249 -9.09 -5.31 0.70
N GLN A 250 -10.32 -5.64 1.08
CA GLN A 250 -11.15 -6.59 0.33
C GLN A 250 -12.02 -5.86 -0.68
N LYS A 251 -12.44 -6.59 -1.71
CA LYS A 251 -13.27 -6.09 -2.81
C LYS A 251 -14.59 -6.83 -2.87
N ILE A 252 -15.62 -6.11 -3.25
CA ILE A 252 -16.94 -6.64 -3.56
C ILE A 252 -17.27 -6.21 -4.99
N MET A 253 -17.84 -7.11 -5.77
CA MET A 253 -18.28 -6.86 -7.14
C MET A 253 -19.81 -6.92 -7.21
N ASP A 254 -20.42 -5.93 -7.85
CA ASP A 254 -21.82 -5.89 -8.22
C ASP A 254 -21.95 -6.42 -9.66
N GLU A 255 -22.45 -7.66 -9.77
CA GLU A 255 -22.64 -8.33 -11.07
C GLU A 255 -23.62 -7.59 -11.98
N ALA A 256 -24.64 -6.92 -11.42
CA ALA A 256 -25.65 -6.22 -12.22
C ALA A 256 -25.09 -4.94 -12.87
N LYS A 257 -24.02 -4.37 -12.31
CA LYS A 257 -23.38 -3.15 -12.81
C LYS A 257 -22.14 -3.41 -13.66
N CYS A 258 -21.52 -4.58 -13.53
CA CYS A 258 -20.28 -4.86 -14.24
C CYS A 258 -20.53 -4.96 -15.75
N THR A 259 -19.82 -4.16 -16.54
CA THR A 259 -19.91 -4.16 -18.01
C THR A 259 -18.84 -5.03 -18.67
N ALA A 260 -18.04 -5.75 -17.88
CA ALA A 260 -16.87 -6.51 -18.32
C ALA A 260 -15.88 -5.68 -19.17
N CYS A 261 -15.75 -4.38 -18.90
CA CYS A 261 -14.89 -3.43 -19.64
C CYS A 261 -13.38 -3.61 -19.43
N GLN A 262 -12.97 -4.49 -18.50
CA GLN A 262 -11.59 -4.89 -18.23
C GLN A 262 -10.68 -3.84 -17.59
N MET A 263 -11.18 -2.62 -17.35
CA MET A 263 -10.34 -1.52 -16.85
C MET A 263 -9.74 -1.81 -15.47
N CYS A 264 -10.53 -2.34 -14.54
CA CYS A 264 -10.14 -2.50 -13.13
C CYS A 264 -8.89 -3.38 -12.92
N TYR A 265 -8.76 -4.50 -13.66
CA TYR A 265 -7.57 -5.36 -13.56
C TYR A 265 -6.42 -4.90 -14.45
N ARG A 266 -6.69 -4.24 -15.57
CA ARG A 266 -5.65 -3.69 -16.45
C ARG A 266 -4.89 -2.52 -15.81
N VAL A 267 -5.54 -1.72 -14.97
CA VAL A 267 -4.87 -0.61 -14.27
C VAL A 267 -4.22 -1.03 -12.96
N CYS A 268 -4.45 -2.24 -12.46
CA CYS A 268 -3.97 -2.65 -11.14
C CYS A 268 -2.42 -2.69 -11.11
N PRO A 269 -1.75 -1.80 -10.36
CA PRO A 269 -0.30 -1.64 -10.45
C PRO A 269 0.48 -2.82 -9.87
N THR A 270 -0.16 -3.61 -9.02
CA THR A 270 0.44 -4.76 -8.33
C THR A 270 -0.05 -6.10 -8.89
N ALA A 271 -0.94 -6.08 -9.89
CA ALA A 271 -1.67 -7.26 -10.38
C ALA A 271 -2.42 -8.00 -9.25
N ALA A 272 -2.95 -7.25 -8.27
CA ALA A 272 -3.91 -7.78 -7.30
C ALA A 272 -5.26 -8.09 -7.93
N LEU A 273 -5.58 -7.49 -9.07
CA LEU A 273 -6.70 -7.89 -9.91
C LEU A 273 -6.14 -8.45 -11.21
N THR A 274 -6.61 -9.62 -11.63
CA THR A 274 -6.19 -10.30 -12.86
C THR A 274 -7.38 -10.93 -13.56
N SER A 275 -7.13 -11.39 -14.79
CA SER A 275 -8.09 -12.14 -15.60
C SER A 275 -7.36 -13.28 -16.32
N ASP A 276 -8.12 -14.24 -16.81
CA ASP A 276 -7.61 -15.31 -17.66
C ASP A 276 -7.42 -14.83 -19.11
N MET A 277 -6.82 -15.67 -19.95
CA MET A 277 -6.59 -15.37 -21.38
C MET A 277 -7.85 -14.99 -22.16
N ARG A 278 -9.02 -15.48 -21.73
CA ARG A 278 -10.30 -15.24 -22.40
C ARG A 278 -11.02 -14.00 -21.89
N ASN A 279 -10.47 -13.30 -20.89
CA ASN A 279 -11.16 -12.24 -20.16
C ASN A 279 -12.55 -12.67 -19.64
N SER A 280 -12.63 -13.92 -19.18
CA SER A 280 -13.85 -14.60 -18.75
C SER A 280 -14.09 -14.54 -17.24
N LYS A 281 -13.18 -13.94 -16.48
CA LYS A 281 -13.36 -13.75 -15.04
C LYS A 281 -12.52 -12.59 -14.50
N ILE A 282 -12.83 -12.11 -13.30
CA ILE A 282 -11.92 -11.26 -12.54
C ILE A 282 -11.57 -11.98 -11.26
N ASP A 283 -10.29 -12.22 -11.08
CA ASP A 283 -9.71 -12.77 -9.86
C ASP A 283 -9.04 -11.65 -9.05
N PHE A 284 -9.19 -11.70 -7.73
CA PHE A 284 -8.66 -10.73 -6.80
C PHE A 284 -7.77 -11.42 -5.76
N ASP A 285 -6.57 -10.91 -5.59
CA ASP A 285 -5.59 -11.35 -4.63
C ASP A 285 -5.37 -10.25 -3.55
N PRO A 286 -5.98 -10.38 -2.35
CA PRO A 286 -5.82 -9.42 -1.27
C PRO A 286 -4.37 -9.25 -0.82
N PHE A 287 -3.53 -10.27 -1.01
CA PHE A 287 -2.11 -10.27 -0.65
C PHE A 287 -1.34 -9.18 -1.40
N LEU A 288 -1.65 -9.02 -2.70
CA LEU A 288 -1.02 -8.05 -3.59
C LEU A 288 -1.69 -6.67 -3.54
N CYS A 289 -2.84 -6.54 -2.88
CA CYS A 289 -3.58 -5.30 -2.82
C CYS A 289 -2.86 -4.27 -1.92
N VAL A 290 -2.62 -3.08 -2.47
CA VAL A 290 -1.98 -1.95 -1.75
C VAL A 290 -2.98 -0.82 -1.44
N LYS A 291 -4.29 -1.10 -1.49
CA LYS A 291 -5.37 -0.13 -1.21
C LYS A 291 -5.25 1.18 -2.00
N CYS A 292 -4.67 1.17 -3.20
CA CYS A 292 -4.43 2.40 -3.99
C CYS A 292 -5.67 3.02 -4.65
N HIS A 293 -6.84 2.42 -4.47
CA HIS A 293 -8.15 2.83 -4.97
C HIS A 293 -8.34 2.87 -6.51
N LEU A 294 -7.27 2.73 -7.30
CA LEU A 294 -7.30 2.90 -8.75
C LEU A 294 -8.36 2.08 -9.51
N CYS A 295 -8.66 0.86 -9.06
CA CYS A 295 -9.66 0.01 -9.70
C CYS A 295 -11.10 0.54 -9.57
N HIS A 296 -11.40 1.32 -8.53
CA HIS A 296 -12.71 1.97 -8.35
C HIS A 296 -12.73 3.28 -9.15
N ASP A 297 -11.63 4.05 -9.14
CA ASP A 297 -11.50 5.31 -9.89
C ASP A 297 -11.75 5.13 -11.41
N VAL A 298 -11.47 3.94 -11.96
CA VAL A 298 -11.69 3.63 -13.38
C VAL A 298 -12.97 2.85 -13.65
N CYS A 299 -13.72 2.47 -12.62
CA CYS A 299 -14.95 1.70 -12.79
C CYS A 299 -16.12 2.66 -12.98
N GLU A 300 -16.38 3.02 -14.24
CA GLU A 300 -17.44 3.98 -14.59
C GLU A 300 -18.84 3.57 -14.12
N SER A 301 -19.12 2.26 -14.07
CA SER A 301 -20.41 1.74 -13.60
C SER A 301 -20.47 1.51 -12.09
N ASP A 302 -19.44 1.88 -11.32
CA ASP A 302 -19.34 1.65 -9.87
C ASP A 302 -19.61 0.18 -9.47
N ALA A 303 -19.19 -0.77 -10.32
CA ALA A 303 -19.39 -2.19 -10.10
C ALA A 303 -18.43 -2.79 -9.06
N ILE A 304 -17.28 -2.17 -8.81
CA ILE A 304 -16.32 -2.63 -7.79
C ILE A 304 -16.30 -1.68 -6.60
N SER A 305 -16.38 -2.22 -5.39
CA SER A 305 -16.37 -1.45 -4.14
C SER A 305 -15.40 -2.03 -3.11
N VAL A 306 -15.01 -1.19 -2.14
CA VAL A 306 -14.23 -1.62 -0.97
C VAL A 306 -15.17 -2.25 0.06
N SER A 307 -14.86 -3.46 0.52
CA SER A 307 -15.61 -4.07 1.62
C SER A 307 -15.47 -3.26 2.92
N THR A 308 -16.53 -3.20 3.72
CA THR A 308 -16.49 -2.60 5.08
C THR A 308 -15.75 -3.47 6.08
N SER A 309 -15.38 -4.69 5.70
CA SER A 309 -14.63 -5.62 6.54
C SER A 309 -13.41 -6.19 5.82
N TYR A 310 -12.46 -6.71 6.59
CA TYR A 310 -11.29 -7.41 6.09
C TYR A 310 -11.07 -8.71 6.84
N ASN A 311 -10.85 -9.82 6.12
CA ASN A 311 -10.55 -11.11 6.72
C ASN A 311 -9.03 -11.25 6.96
N LEU A 312 -8.61 -11.33 8.23
CA LEU A 312 -7.20 -11.47 8.59
C LEU A 312 -6.61 -12.84 8.20
N THR A 313 -7.42 -13.84 7.83
CA THR A 313 -6.92 -15.09 7.22
C THR A 313 -6.00 -14.80 6.05
N GLU A 314 -6.28 -13.76 5.26
CA GLU A 314 -5.51 -13.40 4.07
C GLU A 314 -4.05 -13.01 4.37
N TRP A 315 -3.69 -12.71 5.63
CA TRP A 315 -2.32 -12.41 6.00
C TRP A 315 -1.44 -13.64 6.20
N PHE A 316 -2.05 -14.76 6.56
CA PHE A 316 -1.36 -16.01 6.91
C PHE A 316 -1.64 -17.12 5.88
N GLU A 317 -2.81 -17.08 5.26
CA GLU A 317 -3.33 -18.06 4.30
C GLU A 317 -4.02 -17.32 3.15
N PRO A 318 -3.27 -16.50 2.38
CA PRO A 318 -3.82 -15.72 1.28
C PRO A 318 -4.50 -16.62 0.25
N LYS A 319 -5.67 -16.20 -0.23
CA LYS A 319 -6.39 -16.89 -1.30
C LYS A 319 -6.81 -15.93 -2.39
N VAL A 320 -6.64 -16.37 -3.63
CA VAL A 320 -7.21 -15.70 -4.78
C VAL A 320 -8.73 -15.91 -4.77
N GLN A 321 -9.46 -14.81 -4.81
CA GLN A 321 -10.92 -14.75 -4.77
C GLN A 321 -11.43 -14.52 -6.19
N ASN A 322 -12.38 -15.32 -6.66
CA ASN A 322 -13.10 -15.00 -7.89
C ASN A 322 -14.16 -13.94 -7.57
N LEU A 323 -14.04 -12.74 -8.14
CA LEU A 323 -15.00 -11.66 -7.92
C LEU A 323 -16.21 -11.77 -8.83
N ILE A 324 -16.00 -12.24 -10.07
CA ILE A 324 -17.05 -12.38 -11.08
C ILE A 324 -16.56 -13.28 -12.22
N THR A 325 -17.50 -13.98 -12.84
CA THR A 325 -17.27 -14.81 -14.04
C THR A 325 -18.24 -14.39 -15.14
N TYR A 326 -17.75 -14.41 -16.38
CA TYR A 326 -18.44 -13.96 -17.57
C TYR A 326 -18.64 -15.10 -18.57
N THR A 327 -19.69 -15.00 -19.37
CA THR A 327 -19.87 -15.84 -20.55
C THR A 327 -19.28 -15.14 -21.76
N VAL A 328 -18.29 -15.76 -22.40
CA VAL A 328 -17.70 -15.23 -23.65
C VAL A 328 -18.53 -15.70 -24.84
N ARG A 329 -19.02 -14.76 -25.65
CA ARG A 329 -19.83 -15.04 -26.84
C ARG A 329 -19.58 -14.04 -27.96
N ARG A 330 -20.17 -14.30 -29.12
CA ARG A 330 -20.18 -13.35 -30.26
C ARG A 330 -21.38 -12.42 -30.13
N CYS A 331 -21.15 -11.15 -30.48
CA CYS A 331 -22.18 -10.11 -30.59
C CYS A 331 -23.08 -10.40 -31.79
N ASP A 332 -24.41 -10.36 -31.59
CA ASP A 332 -25.39 -10.62 -32.65
C ASP A 332 -25.36 -9.55 -33.77
N GLU A 333 -24.79 -8.35 -33.50
CA GLU A 333 -24.69 -7.23 -34.47
C GLU A 333 -23.33 -7.19 -35.19
N CYS A 334 -22.22 -7.10 -34.45
CA CYS A 334 -20.88 -6.93 -35.06
C CYS A 334 -20.05 -8.22 -35.16
N ASP A 335 -20.57 -9.37 -34.71
CA ASP A 335 -19.87 -10.66 -34.63
C ASP A 335 -18.57 -10.66 -33.77
N GLY A 336 -18.28 -9.55 -33.09
CA GLY A 336 -17.14 -9.42 -32.19
C GLY A 336 -17.29 -10.28 -30.93
N LEU A 337 -16.19 -10.85 -30.44
CA LEU A 337 -16.18 -11.54 -29.14
C LEU A 337 -16.28 -10.52 -28.00
N PHE A 338 -17.19 -10.78 -27.07
CA PHE A 338 -17.32 -9.99 -25.85
C PHE A 338 -17.71 -10.87 -24.65
N SER A 339 -17.43 -10.35 -23.47
CA SER A 339 -17.80 -10.96 -22.19
C SER A 339 -19.15 -10.42 -21.74
N SER A 340 -20.08 -11.34 -21.45
CA SER A 340 -21.45 -11.05 -21.03
C SER A 340 -21.63 -11.47 -19.57
N VAL A 341 -22.29 -10.62 -18.79
CA VAL A 341 -22.57 -10.86 -17.37
C VAL A 341 -24.00 -11.41 -17.20
N GLY A 342 -24.98 -10.72 -17.77
CA GLY A 342 -26.41 -11.05 -17.66
C GLY A 342 -26.99 -11.81 -18.86
N GLY A 343 -26.15 -12.34 -19.75
CA GLY A 343 -26.60 -13.05 -20.96
C GLY A 343 -26.95 -12.11 -22.13
N GLU A 344 -26.46 -10.87 -22.10
CA GLU A 344 -26.55 -9.89 -23.19
C GLU A 344 -26.18 -10.53 -24.53
N LYS A 345 -26.88 -10.14 -25.59
CA LYS A 345 -26.64 -10.64 -26.95
C LYS A 345 -25.80 -9.70 -27.81
N ILE A 346 -25.81 -8.43 -27.45
CA ILE A 346 -25.15 -7.34 -28.15
C ILE A 346 -24.05 -6.81 -27.23
N CYS A 347 -22.87 -6.53 -27.77
CA CYS A 347 -21.76 -5.98 -26.99
C CYS A 347 -22.01 -4.50 -26.64
N HIS A 348 -21.42 -4.03 -25.55
CA HIS A 348 -21.60 -2.65 -25.05
C HIS A 348 -21.34 -1.58 -26.11
N ARG A 349 -20.36 -1.79 -27.01
CA ARG A 349 -20.09 -0.87 -28.13
C ARG A 349 -21.28 -0.73 -29.07
N CYS A 350 -21.88 -1.84 -29.49
CA CYS A 350 -23.05 -1.80 -30.38
C CYS A 350 -24.29 -1.26 -29.66
N GLN A 351 -24.42 -1.50 -28.35
CA GLN A 351 -25.48 -0.89 -27.54
C GLN A 351 -25.34 0.64 -27.50
N LEU A 352 -24.15 1.15 -27.19
CA LEU A 352 -23.90 2.59 -27.18
C LEU A 352 -24.11 3.24 -28.55
N GLU A 353 -23.64 2.60 -29.62
CA GLU A 353 -23.85 3.09 -31.00
C GLU A 353 -25.36 3.21 -31.33
N GLU A 354 -26.18 2.27 -30.86
CA GLU A 354 -27.64 2.31 -31.04
C GLU A 354 -28.30 3.39 -30.17
N GLU A 355 -27.90 3.53 -28.91
CA GLU A 355 -28.38 4.57 -27.99
C GLU A 355 -28.07 5.99 -28.50
N GLU A 356 -26.82 6.22 -28.93
CA GLU A 356 -26.40 7.49 -29.52
C GLU A 356 -27.17 7.79 -30.82
N ALA A 357 -27.43 6.77 -31.65
CA ALA A 357 -28.25 6.95 -32.84
C ALA A 357 -29.68 7.36 -32.46
N LEU A 358 -30.33 6.65 -31.54
CA LEU A 358 -31.69 6.98 -31.09
C LEU A 358 -31.76 8.40 -30.53
N GLU A 359 -30.74 8.84 -29.78
CA GLU A 359 -30.64 10.20 -29.27
C GLU A 359 -30.56 11.24 -30.40
N LEU A 360 -29.67 11.03 -31.37
CA LEU A 360 -29.50 11.92 -32.53
C LEU A 360 -30.78 12.03 -33.38
N TRP A 361 -31.56 10.96 -33.47
CA TRP A 361 -32.83 10.94 -34.20
C TRP A 361 -34.02 11.40 -33.36
N GLY A 362 -33.82 11.78 -32.09
CA GLY A 362 -34.90 12.22 -31.19
C GLY A 362 -35.90 11.11 -30.85
N LEU A 363 -35.46 9.86 -30.86
CA LEU A 363 -36.26 8.67 -30.62
C LEU A 363 -36.17 8.16 -29.17
N ASN A 364 -35.39 8.81 -28.31
CA ASN A 364 -35.34 8.50 -26.88
C ASN A 364 -36.68 8.83 -26.22
N LYS A 365 -37.23 7.85 -25.48
CA LYS A 365 -38.47 7.97 -24.70
C LYS A 365 -38.27 8.69 -23.37
#